data_AF-A0A353ZQY9-F1
#
_entry.id   AF-A0A353ZQY9-F1
#
_cell.length_a   1.000
_cell.length_b   1.000
_cell.length_c   1.000
_cell.angle_alpha   90.00
_cell.angle_beta   90.00
_cell.angle_gamma   90.00
#
_symmetry.space_group_name_H-M   'P 1'
#
loop_
_entity.id
_entity.type
_entity.pdbx_description
1 polymer ?
#
loop_
_entity_poly.entity_id
_entity_poly.type
_entity_poly.pdbx_seq_one_letter_code
_entity_poly.pdbx_strand_id
1 'polypeptide(L)'
;MASFTPADLARIEEQLSATDQLLDQGYPGDDGSRQPIHTVYVPADRFTPQLTAEWGAQALATAEAHGGLARLGSLLGQDSDLASAVAERVAAKLASEPIEDLRLDFEDGYGDRGDEAEDADAVAAANAVAAAVAAGTAPPFIGIRFKCFEAPTRARGLRTLDLFVST
;
A
#
# COMPACT_ATOMS: atom_id res chain seq x y z
N MET A 1 0.29 -43.53 2.96
CA MET A 1 0.68 -43.47 1.53
C MET A 1 0.53 -42.04 1.08
N ALA A 2 1.51 -41.49 0.36
CA ALA A 2 1.36 -40.17 -0.26
C ALA A 2 0.39 -40.26 -1.44
N SER A 3 -0.44 -39.23 -1.63
CA SER A 3 -1.47 -39.19 -2.69
C SER A 3 -0.91 -38.89 -4.08
N PHE A 4 0.28 -38.29 -4.18
CA PHE A 4 0.98 -38.02 -5.44
C PHE A 4 2.05 -39.08 -5.71
N THR A 5 2.10 -39.55 -6.95
CA THR A 5 3.18 -40.42 -7.42
C THR A 5 4.40 -39.60 -7.82
N PRO A 6 5.60 -40.21 -7.93
CA PRO A 6 6.77 -39.52 -8.49
C PRO A 6 6.54 -38.96 -9.90
N ALA A 7 5.69 -39.61 -10.71
CA ALA A 7 5.34 -39.13 -12.05
C ALA A 7 4.45 -37.87 -11.99
N ASP A 8 3.53 -37.79 -11.03
CA ASP A 8 2.73 -36.60 -10.82
C ASP A 8 3.61 -35.39 -10.46
N LEU A 9 4.58 -35.61 -9.56
CA LEU A 9 5.52 -34.57 -9.17
C LEU A 9 6.40 -34.12 -10.34
N ALA A 10 6.98 -35.05 -11.11
CA ALA A 10 7.80 -34.73 -12.28
C ALA A 10 7.04 -33.90 -13.33
N ARG A 11 5.76 -34.21 -13.55
CA ARG A 11 4.91 -33.45 -14.48
C ARG A 11 4.62 -32.04 -13.97
N ILE A 12 4.43 -31.87 -12.66
CA ILE A 12 4.23 -30.55 -12.06
C ILE A 12 5.50 -29.70 -12.20
N GLU A 13 6.66 -30.27 -11.88
CA GLU A 13 7.96 -29.59 -12.03
C GLU A 13 8.21 -29.14 -13.49
N GLU A 14 7.93 -30.00 -14.47
CA GLU A 14 8.07 -29.65 -15.88
C GLU A 14 7.17 -28.47 -16.26
N GLN A 15 5.92 -28.46 -15.79
CA GLN A 15 4.95 -27.39 -16.05
C GLN A 15 5.34 -26.05 -15.40
N LEU A 16 6.00 -26.08 -14.24
CA LEU A 16 6.39 -24.88 -13.51
C LEU A 16 7.75 -24.32 -13.95
N SER A 17 8.65 -25.16 -14.49
CA SER A 17 10.03 -24.76 -14.81
C SER A 17 10.17 -23.52 -15.70
N ALA A 18 9.28 -23.35 -16.68
CA ALA A 18 9.28 -22.18 -17.56
C ALA A 18 8.85 -20.90 -16.82
N THR A 19 7.89 -21.02 -15.90
CA THR A 19 7.49 -19.92 -15.02
C THR A 19 8.60 -19.58 -14.04
N ASP A 20 9.27 -20.57 -13.46
CA ASP A 20 10.40 -20.35 -12.57
C ASP A 20 11.53 -19.60 -13.27
N GLN A 21 11.87 -19.97 -14.52
CA GLN A 21 12.87 -19.26 -15.32
C GLN A 21 12.44 -17.81 -15.62
N LEU A 22 11.15 -17.59 -15.92
CA LEU A 22 10.62 -16.25 -16.13
C LEU A 22 10.67 -15.41 -14.85
N LEU A 23 10.36 -16.00 -13.70
CA LEU A 23 10.43 -15.33 -12.41
C LEU A 23 11.88 -15.01 -12.02
N ASP A 24 12.80 -15.96 -12.17
CA ASP A 24 14.23 -15.79 -11.86
C ASP A 24 14.87 -14.68 -12.72
N GLN A 25 14.54 -14.63 -14.00
CA GLN A 25 15.10 -13.63 -14.93
C GLN A 25 14.41 -12.27 -14.86
N GLY A 26 13.07 -12.25 -14.72
CA GLY A 26 12.27 -11.05 -14.78
C GLY A 26 12.06 -10.36 -13.44
N TYR A 27 12.18 -11.10 -12.33
CA TYR A 27 11.89 -10.66 -10.98
C TYR A 27 12.92 -11.23 -9.99
N PRO A 28 14.20 -10.82 -10.09
CA PRO A 28 15.33 -11.40 -9.33
C PRO A 28 15.28 -11.17 -7.81
N GLY A 29 14.17 -10.63 -7.29
CA GLY A 29 13.96 -10.33 -5.88
C GLY A 29 14.34 -8.89 -5.54
N ASP A 30 14.80 -8.71 -4.30
CA ASP A 30 15.21 -7.41 -3.76
C ASP A 30 16.45 -6.87 -4.48
N ASP A 31 16.28 -5.76 -5.21
CA ASP A 31 17.35 -5.06 -5.91
C ASP A 31 18.09 -4.06 -5.01
N GLY A 32 17.79 -4.04 -3.71
CA GLY A 32 18.31 -3.10 -2.73
C GLY A 32 17.66 -1.71 -2.82
N SER A 33 16.65 -1.53 -3.67
CA SER A 33 15.85 -0.32 -3.67
C SER A 33 15.01 -0.21 -2.40
N ARG A 34 14.70 1.03 -2.01
CA ARG A 34 13.88 1.29 -0.84
C ARG A 34 12.48 0.68 -1.03
N GLN A 35 12.06 -0.15 -0.09
CA GLN A 35 10.68 -0.62 0.03
C GLN A 35 9.95 0.15 1.13
N PRO A 36 8.62 0.38 1.01
CA PRO A 36 7.86 1.01 2.06
C PRO A 36 7.79 0.11 3.30
N ILE A 37 8.02 0.68 4.48
CA ILE A 37 7.88 -0.04 5.76
C ILE A 37 6.40 -0.40 6.03
N HIS A 38 5.47 0.37 5.46
CA HIS A 38 4.04 0.11 5.57
C HIS A 38 3.24 0.68 4.40
N THR A 39 2.14 -0.01 4.09
CA THR A 39 1.17 0.39 3.08
C THR A 39 -0.20 0.56 3.72
N VAL A 40 -0.87 1.67 3.42
CA VAL A 40 -2.22 1.99 3.89
C VAL A 40 -3.16 2.11 2.71
N TYR A 41 -4.32 1.48 2.82
CA TYR A 41 -5.43 1.63 1.87
C TYR A 41 -6.50 2.54 2.49
N VAL A 42 -6.96 3.51 1.71
CA VAL A 42 -8.10 4.37 2.09
C VAL A 42 -9.10 4.41 0.94
N PRO A 43 -10.41 4.47 1.21
CA PRO A 43 -11.39 4.69 0.17
C PRO A 43 -11.02 5.94 -0.64
N ALA A 44 -11.05 5.86 -1.97
CA ALA A 44 -10.51 6.93 -2.82
C ALA A 44 -11.20 8.29 -2.60
N ASP A 45 -12.49 8.29 -2.26
CA ASP A 45 -13.29 9.48 -1.92
C ASP A 45 -12.82 10.21 -0.64
N ARG A 46 -11.93 9.58 0.15
CA ARG A 46 -11.42 10.11 1.42
C ARG A 46 -10.02 10.70 1.32
N PHE A 47 -9.38 10.58 0.17
CA PHE A 47 -8.05 11.12 0.01
C PHE A 47 -8.07 12.65 -0.02
N THR A 48 -7.22 13.25 0.81
CA THR A 48 -6.83 14.65 0.71
C THR A 48 -5.30 14.74 0.74
N PRO A 49 -4.69 15.79 0.16
CA PRO A 49 -3.24 15.98 0.24
C PRO A 49 -2.69 16.09 1.67
N GLN A 50 -3.54 16.40 2.66
CA GLN A 50 -3.17 16.55 4.07
C GLN A 50 -3.32 15.27 4.89
N LEU A 51 -4.04 14.27 4.36
CA LEU A 51 -4.45 13.06 5.08
C LEU A 51 -3.30 12.39 5.84
N THR A 52 -2.15 12.23 5.19
CA THR A 52 -1.00 11.50 5.74
C THR A 52 -0.38 12.28 6.89
N ALA A 53 -0.22 13.60 6.75
CA ALA A 53 0.28 14.48 7.80
C ALA A 53 -0.67 14.53 9.01
N GLU A 54 -1.98 14.58 8.76
CA GLU A 54 -3.00 14.53 9.80
C GLU A 54 -2.93 13.22 10.59
N TRP A 55 -2.81 12.08 9.91
CA TRP A 55 -2.65 10.78 10.57
C TRP A 55 -1.35 10.67 11.37
N GLY A 56 -0.24 11.22 10.84
CA GLY A 56 1.03 11.29 11.57
C GLY A 56 0.91 12.07 12.88
N ALA A 57 0.30 13.25 12.82
CA ALA A 57 0.05 14.07 14.01
C ALA A 57 -0.86 13.36 15.02
N GLN A 58 -1.94 12.72 14.56
CA GLN A 58 -2.85 11.95 15.41
C GLN A 58 -2.15 10.74 16.07
N ALA A 59 -1.32 10.02 15.33
CA ALA A 59 -0.56 8.88 15.85
C ALA A 59 0.43 9.31 16.94
N LEU A 60 1.16 10.40 16.73
CA LEU A 60 2.08 10.98 17.72
C LEU A 60 1.33 11.43 18.98
N ALA A 61 0.24 12.18 18.81
CA ALA A 61 -0.57 12.65 19.94
C ALA A 61 -1.18 11.49 20.74
N THR A 62 -1.62 10.43 20.05
CA THR A 62 -2.16 9.22 20.68
C THR A 62 -1.08 8.49 21.48
N ALA A 63 0.11 8.29 20.89
CA ALA A 63 1.22 7.66 21.60
C ALA A 63 1.58 8.46 22.87
N GLU A 64 1.69 9.78 22.76
CA GLU A 64 2.00 10.65 23.90
C GLU A 64 0.95 10.55 25.01
N ALA A 65 -0.34 10.60 24.67
CA ALA A 65 -1.45 10.45 25.62
C ALA A 65 -1.42 9.11 26.38
N HIS A 66 -0.78 8.09 25.80
CA HIS A 66 -0.62 6.77 26.39
C HIS A 66 0.79 6.49 26.94
N GLY A 67 1.60 7.52 27.17
CA GLY A 67 2.92 7.41 27.82
C GLY A 67 4.10 7.20 26.87
N GLY A 68 3.93 7.56 25.60
CA GLY A 68 4.99 7.65 24.60
C GLY A 68 5.28 6.35 23.85
N LEU A 69 6.00 6.48 22.74
CA LEU A 69 6.35 5.37 21.85
C LEU A 69 7.28 4.33 22.51
N ALA A 70 8.17 4.73 23.42
CA ALA A 70 9.03 3.79 24.14
C ALA A 70 8.24 2.87 25.08
N ARG A 71 7.18 3.41 25.71
CA ARG A 71 6.24 2.61 26.51
C ARG A 71 5.47 1.63 25.63
N LEU A 72 5.04 2.05 24.44
CA LEU A 72 4.44 1.14 23.47
C LEU A 72 5.39 -0.01 23.12
N GLY A 73 6.66 0.27 22.82
CA GLY A 73 7.67 -0.77 22.59
C GLY A 73 7.82 -1.75 23.75
N SER A 74 7.85 -1.24 24.99
CA SER A 74 7.89 -2.06 26.20
C SER A 74 6.64 -2.94 26.37
N LEU A 75 5.45 -2.41 26.06
CA LEU A 75 4.18 -3.17 26.10
C LEU A 75 4.15 -4.29 25.05
N LEU A 76 4.86 -4.11 23.95
CA LEU A 76 5.06 -5.14 22.91
C LEU A 76 6.16 -6.15 23.28
N GLY A 77 6.76 -6.05 24.47
CA GLY A 77 7.76 -6.99 24.97
C GLY A 77 9.19 -6.72 24.49
N GLN A 78 9.47 -5.52 23.95
CA GLN A 78 10.84 -5.11 23.63
C GLN A 78 11.62 -4.80 24.91
N ASP A 79 12.92 -5.09 24.92
CA ASP A 79 13.80 -4.58 25.97
C ASP A 79 13.90 -3.04 25.92
N SER A 80 14.35 -2.42 27.00
CA SER A 80 14.34 -0.96 27.16
C SER A 80 15.16 -0.25 26.09
N ASP A 81 16.31 -0.80 25.72
CA ASP A 81 17.26 -0.15 24.83
C ASP A 81 16.71 -0.22 23.39
N LEU A 82 16.18 -1.38 23.00
CA LEU A 82 15.49 -1.54 21.72
C LEU A 82 14.24 -0.65 21.64
N ALA A 83 13.40 -0.63 22.68
CA ALA A 83 12.19 0.17 22.71
C ALA A 83 12.49 1.67 22.56
N SER A 84 13.53 2.17 23.24
CA SER A 84 13.96 3.56 23.10
C SER A 84 14.48 3.85 21.69
N ALA A 85 15.33 2.98 21.16
CA ALA A 85 15.92 3.17 19.83
C ALA A 85 14.89 3.08 18.70
N VAL A 86 13.86 2.24 18.83
CA VAL A 86 12.75 2.15 17.87
C VAL A 86 11.82 3.34 18.01
N ALA A 87 11.52 3.79 19.23
CA ALA A 87 10.65 4.92 19.48
C ALA A 87 11.12 6.20 18.77
N GLU A 88 12.42 6.52 18.84
CA GLU A 88 12.99 7.67 18.14
C GLU A 88 12.82 7.58 16.61
N ARG A 89 13.04 6.39 16.04
CA ARG A 89 12.89 6.15 14.59
C ARG A 89 11.43 6.24 14.16
N VAL A 90 10.52 5.66 14.93
CA VAL A 90 9.07 5.76 14.66
C VAL A 90 8.60 7.20 14.77
N ALA A 91 9.07 7.97 15.76
CA ALA A 91 8.74 9.38 15.88
C ALA A 91 9.20 10.17 14.64
N ALA A 92 10.43 9.95 14.19
CA ALA A 92 10.97 10.57 12.97
C ALA A 92 10.15 10.20 11.73
N LYS A 93 9.75 8.93 11.60
CA LYS A 93 8.87 8.46 10.52
C LYS A 93 7.51 9.14 10.56
N LEU A 94 6.82 9.14 11.70
CA LEU A 94 5.50 9.77 11.84
C LEU A 94 5.53 11.29 11.61
N ALA A 95 6.67 11.94 11.87
CA ALA A 95 6.82 13.38 11.65
C ALA A 95 7.12 13.75 10.17
N SER A 96 7.77 12.88 9.40
CA SER A 96 8.26 13.19 8.05
C SER A 96 7.59 12.40 6.93
N GLU A 97 7.37 11.11 7.15
CA GLU A 97 6.79 10.17 6.20
C GLU A 97 5.83 9.22 6.94
N PRO A 98 4.74 9.77 7.52
CA PRO A 98 3.83 9.02 8.38
C PRO A 98 3.13 7.86 7.71
N ILE A 99 2.94 7.93 6.39
CA ILE A 99 2.52 6.83 5.52
C ILE A 99 3.54 6.77 4.40
N GLU A 100 4.23 5.64 4.21
CA GLU A 100 5.21 5.51 3.13
C GLU A 100 4.54 5.18 1.81
N ASP A 101 3.58 4.26 1.86
CA ASP A 101 2.83 3.83 0.71
C ASP A 101 1.32 4.00 0.90
N LEU A 102 0.73 4.94 0.16
CA LEU A 102 -0.70 5.23 0.21
C LEU A 102 -1.41 4.71 -1.03
N ARG A 103 -2.41 3.86 -0.84
CA ARG A 103 -3.24 3.30 -1.90
C ARG A 103 -4.66 3.83 -1.80
N LEU A 104 -5.04 4.62 -2.81
CA LEU A 104 -6.40 5.11 -3.00
C LEU A 104 -7.23 3.96 -3.58
N ASP A 105 -8.10 3.43 -2.75
CA ASP A 105 -8.84 2.23 -3.05
C ASP A 105 -10.12 2.58 -3.79
N PHE A 106 -10.31 1.99 -4.97
CA PHE A 106 -11.51 1.99 -5.82
C PHE A 106 -12.14 0.58 -5.89
N GLU A 107 -11.66 -0.38 -5.11
CA GLU A 107 -12.19 -1.74 -5.03
C GLU A 107 -13.18 -1.87 -3.86
N ASP A 108 -12.92 -2.74 -2.88
CA ASP A 108 -13.86 -3.09 -1.82
C ASP A 108 -13.93 -2.03 -0.71
N GLY A 109 -12.86 -1.30 -0.45
CA GLY A 109 -12.87 -0.16 0.47
C GLY A 109 -13.64 1.05 -0.08
N TYR A 110 -13.74 1.19 -1.41
CA TYR A 110 -14.63 2.16 -2.05
C TYR A 110 -16.07 1.63 -2.14
N GLY A 111 -16.21 0.35 -2.49
CA GLY A 111 -17.49 -0.28 -2.76
C GLY A 111 -18.09 0.13 -4.11
N ASP A 112 -19.40 -0.02 -4.24
CA ASP A 112 -20.15 0.39 -5.44
C ASP A 112 -20.91 1.69 -5.17
N ARG A 113 -20.55 2.74 -5.93
CA ARG A 113 -21.15 4.08 -5.87
C ARG A 113 -21.78 4.51 -7.19
N GLY A 114 -21.82 3.61 -8.18
CA GLY A 114 -22.19 3.92 -9.55
C GLY A 114 -21.05 4.49 -10.39
N ASP A 115 -21.16 4.29 -11.70
CA ASP A 115 -20.11 4.60 -12.68
C ASP A 115 -19.75 6.08 -12.73
N GLU A 116 -20.74 6.97 -12.70
CA GLU A 116 -20.51 8.41 -12.79
C GLU A 116 -19.80 8.95 -11.55
N ALA A 117 -20.13 8.42 -10.37
CA ALA A 117 -19.48 8.81 -9.12
C ALA A 117 -18.03 8.31 -9.09
N GLU A 118 -17.78 7.06 -9.50
CA GLU A 118 -16.42 6.51 -9.59
C GLU A 118 -15.57 7.25 -10.63
N ASP A 119 -16.13 7.63 -11.79
CA ASP A 119 -15.43 8.46 -12.79
C ASP A 119 -15.02 9.82 -12.19
N ALA A 120 -15.93 10.49 -11.47
CA ALA A 120 -15.67 11.78 -10.85
C ALA A 120 -14.58 11.68 -9.76
N ASP A 121 -14.67 10.67 -8.90
CA ASP A 121 -13.70 10.44 -7.82
C ASP A 121 -12.33 10.02 -8.37
N ALA A 122 -12.26 9.26 -9.47
CA ALA A 122 -11.01 8.92 -10.15
C ALA A 122 -10.27 10.17 -10.65
N VAL A 123 -10.98 11.07 -11.32
CA VAL A 123 -10.41 12.34 -11.81
C VAL A 123 -10.04 13.27 -10.66
N ALA A 124 -10.88 13.36 -9.62
CA ALA A 124 -10.59 14.19 -8.45
C ALA A 124 -9.34 13.69 -7.69
N ALA A 125 -9.24 12.37 -7.49
CA ALA A 125 -8.09 11.72 -6.88
C ALA A 125 -6.81 11.97 -7.68
N ALA A 126 -6.83 11.79 -9.01
CA ALA A 126 -5.67 12.03 -9.87
C ALA A 126 -5.17 13.48 -9.75
N ASN A 127 -6.07 14.46 -9.84
CA ASN A 127 -5.73 15.87 -9.67
C ASN A 127 -5.13 16.17 -8.28
N ALA A 128 -5.71 15.60 -7.22
CA ALA A 128 -5.21 15.79 -5.85
C ALA A 128 -3.82 15.17 -5.67
N VAL A 129 -3.58 13.98 -6.23
CA VAL A 129 -2.27 13.32 -6.22
C VAL A 129 -1.25 14.14 -7.00
N ALA A 130 -1.59 14.58 -8.22
CA ALA A 130 -0.71 15.42 -9.03
C ALA A 130 -0.34 16.72 -8.32
N ALA A 131 -1.30 17.37 -7.66
CA ALA A 131 -1.06 18.58 -6.86
C ALA A 131 -0.14 18.30 -5.66
N ALA A 132 -0.36 17.19 -4.93
CA ALA A 132 0.49 16.81 -3.80
C ALA A 132 1.92 16.48 -4.23
N VAL A 133 2.10 15.79 -5.36
CA VAL A 133 3.42 15.50 -5.93
C VAL A 133 4.12 16.79 -6.35
N ALA A 134 3.43 17.68 -7.06
CA ALA A 134 3.97 18.97 -7.47
C ALA A 134 4.36 19.86 -6.27
N ALA A 135 3.62 19.76 -5.16
CA ALA A 135 3.92 20.45 -3.91
C ALA A 135 5.01 19.77 -3.06
N GLY A 136 5.44 18.54 -3.41
CA GLY A 136 6.39 17.75 -2.61
C GLY A 136 5.81 17.25 -1.28
N THR A 137 4.48 17.14 -1.18
CA THR A 137 3.77 16.69 0.03
C THR A 137 3.17 15.29 -0.10
N ALA A 138 3.26 14.67 -1.28
CA ALA A 138 2.84 13.28 -1.46
C ALA A 138 3.75 12.30 -0.69
N PRO A 139 3.20 11.17 -0.22
CA PRO A 139 4.01 10.05 0.25
C PRO A 139 5.06 9.59 -0.78
N PRO A 140 6.18 8.98 -0.32
CA PRO A 140 7.18 8.41 -1.21
C PRO A 140 6.60 7.44 -2.25
N PHE A 141 5.58 6.67 -1.86
CA PHE A 141 4.83 5.79 -2.75
C PHE A 141 3.34 6.13 -2.66
N ILE A 142 2.72 6.38 -3.80
CA ILE A 142 1.28 6.65 -3.89
C ILE A 142 0.72 6.07 -5.18
N GLY A 143 -0.50 5.55 -5.12
CA GLY A 143 -1.20 5.06 -6.30
C GLY A 143 -2.62 4.61 -5.97
N ILE A 144 -3.24 3.89 -6.90
CA ILE A 144 -4.60 3.38 -6.74
C ILE A 144 -4.62 1.85 -6.66
N ARG A 145 -5.63 1.31 -5.97
CA ARG A 145 -6.13 -0.05 -6.19
C ARG A 145 -7.45 0.06 -6.92
N PHE A 146 -7.48 -0.30 -8.20
CA PHE A 146 -8.70 -0.38 -8.98
C PHE A 146 -9.16 -1.83 -9.07
N LYS A 147 -10.42 -2.03 -9.50
CA LYS A 147 -11.03 -3.35 -9.56
C LYS A 147 -10.27 -4.30 -10.50
N CYS A 148 -10.26 -5.59 -10.16
CA CYS A 148 -9.52 -6.63 -10.88
C CYS A 148 -10.06 -6.89 -12.31
N PHE A 149 -9.32 -7.71 -13.08
CA PHE A 149 -9.64 -8.03 -14.47
C PHE A 149 -10.66 -9.17 -14.68
N GLU A 150 -11.37 -9.58 -13.63
CA GLU A 150 -12.47 -10.53 -13.78
C GLU A 150 -13.62 -9.93 -14.61
N ALA A 151 -14.38 -10.79 -15.29
CA ALA A 151 -15.43 -10.33 -16.20
C ALA A 151 -16.43 -9.32 -15.60
N PRO A 152 -16.89 -9.46 -14.34
CA PRO A 152 -17.86 -8.52 -13.76
C PRO A 152 -17.30 -7.10 -13.52
N THR A 153 -16.00 -6.97 -13.26
CA THR A 153 -15.39 -5.71 -12.81
C THR A 153 -14.42 -5.09 -13.80
N ARG A 154 -13.95 -5.87 -14.79
CA ARG A 154 -12.88 -5.48 -15.72
C ARG A 154 -13.13 -4.18 -16.46
N ALA A 155 -14.32 -3.99 -17.03
CA ALA A 155 -14.64 -2.77 -17.78
C ALA A 155 -14.57 -1.54 -16.87
N ARG A 156 -15.12 -1.67 -15.65
CA ARG A 156 -15.12 -0.63 -14.63
C ARG A 156 -13.69 -0.31 -14.16
N GLY A 157 -12.92 -1.34 -13.82
CA GLY A 157 -11.53 -1.20 -13.37
C GLY A 157 -10.64 -0.53 -14.42
N LEU A 158 -10.73 -0.94 -15.69
CA LEU A 158 -9.95 -0.33 -16.78
C LEU A 158 -10.30 1.14 -16.99
N ARG A 159 -11.59 1.50 -16.92
CA ARG A 159 -12.03 2.88 -17.05
C ARG A 159 -11.49 3.75 -15.90
N THR A 160 -11.52 3.24 -14.67
CA THR A 160 -10.98 3.95 -13.50
C THR A 160 -9.47 4.14 -13.60
N LEU A 161 -8.74 3.11 -14.05
CA LEU A 161 -7.30 3.22 -14.30
C LEU A 161 -6.98 4.25 -15.39
N ASP A 162 -7.68 4.19 -16.53
CA ASP A 162 -7.51 5.10 -17.67
C ASP A 162 -7.70 6.58 -17.27
N LEU A 163 -8.78 6.88 -16.56
CA LEU A 163 -9.04 8.22 -16.05
C LEU A 163 -7.96 8.71 -15.11
N PHE A 164 -7.49 7.84 -14.19
CA PHE A 164 -6.49 8.25 -13.20
C PHE A 164 -5.12 8.55 -13.83
N VAL A 165 -4.68 7.76 -14.81
CA VAL A 165 -3.35 7.96 -15.44
C VAL A 165 -3.33 8.99 -16.57
N SER A 166 -4.50 9.38 -17.09
CA SER A 166 -4.63 10.33 -18.20
C SER A 166 -5.03 11.75 -17.78
N THR A 167 -5.31 11.96 -16.49
CA THR A 167 -5.61 13.28 -15.90
C THR A 167 -4.32 13.98 -15.49
#